data_AF-A0A834YYU4-F1
#
_entry.id   AF-A0A834YYU4-F1
#
_cell.length_a   1.000
_cell.length_b   1.000
_cell.length_c   1.000
_cell.angle_alpha   90.00
_cell.angle_beta   90.00
_cell.angle_gamma   90.00
#
_symmetry.space_group_name_H-M   'P 1'
#
loop_
_entity.id
_entity.type
_entity.pdbx_description
1 polymer ?
#
loop_
_entity_poly.entity_id
_entity_poly.type
_entity_poly.pdbx_seq_one_letter_code
_entity_poly.pdbx_strand_id
1 'polypeptide(L)'
;MNLQDGYVVLVTRPDNRSMSDLWKCFYFIRAVILGFKIIEASAILYSDDVGVRTIDMNNVSIKHKGHKWTLSCERNMKLYGKSRKTSIVMEGNLIHILGLKWSIQNAITSLRPLCLGCCVN
;
A
#
# COMPACT_ATOMS: atom_id res chain seq x y z
N MET A 1 -14.45 12.84 13.51
CA MET A 1 -14.42 11.37 13.43
C MET A 1 -15.64 10.87 14.16
N ASN A 2 -16.47 10.06 13.51
CA ASN A 2 -17.61 9.43 14.17
C ASN A 2 -17.15 8.07 14.70
N LEU A 3 -17.00 7.98 16.03
CA LEU A 3 -16.56 6.76 16.70
C LEU A 3 -17.67 5.72 16.85
N GLN A 4 -18.92 6.14 16.82
CA GLN A 4 -20.08 5.26 16.95
C GLN A 4 -20.26 4.41 15.70
N ASP A 5 -20.11 5.03 14.53
CA ASP A 5 -20.33 4.39 13.23
C ASP A 5 -19.03 4.02 12.50
N GLY A 6 -17.87 4.34 13.08
CA GLY A 6 -16.57 3.94 12.55
C GLY A 6 -16.12 4.64 11.25
N TYR A 7 -16.66 5.83 10.95
CA TYR A 7 -16.28 6.58 9.75
C TYR A 7 -15.61 7.94 10.05
N VAL A 8 -14.83 8.40 9.08
CA VAL A 8 -14.18 9.70 9.09
C VAL A 8 -14.78 10.56 7.99
N VAL A 9 -15.24 11.76 8.35
CA VAL A 9 -15.73 12.77 7.39
C VAL A 9 -14.65 13.80 7.19
N LEU A 10 -14.34 14.05 5.91
CA LEU A 10 -13.50 15.15 5.50
C LEU A 10 -14.37 16.17 4.77
N VAL A 11 -14.27 17.42 5.19
CA VAL A 11 -14.97 18.56 4.59
C VAL A 11 -13.98 19.68 4.39
N THR A 12 -14.08 20.37 3.26
CA THR A 12 -13.35 21.61 3.03
C THR A 12 -13.94 22.71 3.90
N ARG A 13 -13.10 23.67 4.29
CA ARG A 13 -13.59 24.84 5.00
C ARG A 13 -14.00 25.93 4.01
N PRO A 14 -14.87 26.88 4.38
CA PRO A 14 -15.27 27.96 3.48
C PRO A 14 -14.10 28.81 2.95
N ASP A 15 -13.05 28.97 3.77
CA ASP A 15 -11.81 29.71 3.50
C ASP A 15 -10.78 28.92 2.67
N ASN A 16 -10.82 27.59 2.68
CA ASN A 16 -10.02 26.75 1.80
C ASN A 16 -10.89 25.67 1.15
N ARG A 17 -11.32 25.93 -0.08
CA ARG A 17 -12.12 25.03 -0.92
C ARG A 17 -11.28 24.17 -1.87
N SER A 18 -9.98 24.03 -1.62
CA SER A 18 -9.11 23.17 -2.42
C SER A 18 -9.54 21.72 -2.32
N MET A 19 -10.10 21.20 -3.42
CA MET A 19 -10.47 19.80 -3.49
C MET A 19 -9.24 18.89 -3.54
N SER A 20 -8.12 19.39 -4.06
CA SER A 20 -6.83 18.68 -4.07
C SER A 20 -6.35 18.36 -2.66
N ASP A 21 -6.44 19.32 -1.73
CA ASP A 21 -6.04 19.12 -0.34
C ASP A 21 -6.93 18.08 0.34
N LEU A 22 -8.24 18.09 0.02
CA LEU A 22 -9.17 17.08 0.52
C LEU A 22 -8.81 15.67 0.03
N TRP A 23 -8.45 15.52 -1.25
CA TRP A 23 -7.99 14.25 -1.80
C TRP A 23 -6.71 13.76 -1.12
N LYS A 24 -5.74 14.63 -0.87
CA LYS A 24 -4.51 14.29 -0.13
C LYS A 24 -4.82 13.77 1.27
N CYS A 25 -5.68 14.49 2.00
CA CYS A 25 -6.14 14.07 3.33
C CYS A 25 -6.86 12.72 3.28
N PHE A 26 -7.72 12.50 2.28
CA PHE A 26 -8.39 11.23 2.08
C PHE A 26 -7.40 10.09 1.85
N TYR A 27 -6.43 10.26 0.95
CA TYR A 27 -5.42 9.23 0.68
C TYR A 27 -4.49 8.98 1.87
N PHE A 28 -4.14 10.01 2.63
CA PHE A 28 -3.39 9.89 3.88
C PHE A 28 -4.15 9.04 4.90
N ILE A 29 -5.41 9.37 5.19
CA ILE A 29 -6.23 8.61 6.16
C ILE A 29 -6.44 7.18 5.68
N ARG A 30 -6.68 7.00 4.38
CA ARG A 30 -6.78 5.66 3.78
C ARG A 30 -5.49 4.85 3.98
N ALA A 31 -4.31 5.46 3.82
CA ALA A 31 -3.04 4.77 4.07
C ALA A 31 -2.91 4.33 5.54
N VAL A 32 -3.29 5.19 6.49
CA VAL A 32 -3.28 4.84 7.92
C VAL A 32 -4.25 3.68 8.22
N ILE A 33 -5.46 3.69 7.65
CA ILE A 33 -6.44 2.61 7.80
C ILE A 33 -5.90 1.28 7.25
N LEU A 34 -5.14 1.31 6.15
CA LEU A 34 -4.48 0.14 5.57
C LEU A 34 -3.25 -0.35 6.37
N GLY A 35 -2.97 0.24 7.53
CA GLY A 35 -1.91 -0.20 8.45
C GLY A 35 -0.54 0.42 8.22
N PHE A 36 -0.40 1.43 7.36
CA PHE A 36 0.85 2.18 7.22
C PHE A 36 1.13 3.04 8.46
N LYS A 37 2.40 3.20 8.82
CA LYS A 37 2.78 4.11 9.91
C LYS A 37 2.48 5.55 9.50
N ILE A 38 2.08 6.37 10.46
CA ILE A 38 1.77 7.80 10.24
C ILE A 38 2.94 8.51 9.53
N ILE A 39 4.18 8.24 9.94
CA ILE A 39 5.40 8.83 9.36
C ILE A 39 5.58 8.46 7.88
N GLU A 40 5.16 7.25 7.48
CA GLU A 40 5.24 6.80 6.09
C GLU A 40 4.08 7.39 5.27
N ALA A 41 2.87 7.37 5.84
CA ALA A 41 1.67 7.93 5.23
C ALA A 41 1.78 9.44 4.99
N SER A 42 2.45 10.18 5.87
CA SER A 42 2.59 11.64 5.74
C SER A 42 3.27 12.06 4.44
N ALA A 43 4.04 11.18 3.80
CA ALA A 43 4.64 11.45 2.49
C ALA A 43 3.61 11.82 1.41
N ILE A 44 2.38 11.31 1.50
CA ILE A 44 1.25 11.63 0.60
C ILE A 44 0.84 13.10 0.69
N LEU A 45 0.98 13.72 1.86
CA LEU A 45 0.63 15.12 2.07
C LEU A 45 1.65 16.06 1.41
N TYR A 46 2.90 15.63 1.28
CA TYR A 46 4.01 16.45 0.77
C TYR A 46 4.26 16.28 -0.73
N SER A 47 3.81 15.19 -1.36
CA SER A 47 4.10 14.89 -2.77
C SER A 47 2.93 14.22 -3.46
N ASP A 48 2.52 14.78 -4.60
CA ASP A 48 1.43 14.27 -5.46
C ASP A 48 1.78 12.96 -6.17
N ASP A 49 3.08 12.64 -6.23
CA ASP A 49 3.59 11.42 -6.87
C ASP A 49 3.56 10.20 -5.95
N VAL A 50 3.34 10.41 -4.65
CA VAL A 50 3.26 9.35 -3.64
C VAL A 50 1.82 8.87 -3.52
N GLY A 51 1.62 7.56 -3.68
CA GLY A 51 0.31 6.95 -3.57
C GLY A 51 0.35 5.59 -2.89
N VAL A 52 -0.82 4.95 -2.82
CA VAL A 52 -0.99 3.59 -2.31
C VAL A 52 -1.62 2.72 -3.37
N ARG A 53 -1.00 1.57 -3.65
CA ARG A 53 -1.55 0.54 -4.53
C ARG A 53 -1.81 -0.73 -3.73
N THR A 54 -3.01 -1.27 -3.89
CA THR A 54 -3.42 -2.54 -3.27
C THR A 54 -3.44 -3.63 -4.34
N ILE A 55 -2.95 -4.80 -3.98
CA ILE A 55 -2.91 -5.98 -4.83
C ILE A 55 -3.58 -7.10 -4.07
N ASP A 56 -4.56 -7.72 -4.69
CA ASP A 56 -5.12 -8.97 -4.21
C ASP A 56 -4.27 -10.13 -4.75
N MET A 57 -3.65 -10.89 -3.86
CA MET A 57 -2.85 -12.05 -4.21
C MET A 57 -3.68 -13.12 -4.93
N ASN A 58 -4.99 -13.23 -4.65
CA ASN A 58 -5.88 -14.16 -5.34
C ASN A 58 -6.00 -13.82 -6.84
N ASN A 59 -5.93 -12.54 -7.19
CA ASN A 59 -5.97 -12.08 -8.58
C ASN A 59 -4.61 -12.19 -9.28
N VAL A 60 -3.51 -12.28 -8.54
CA VAL A 60 -2.16 -12.48 -9.10
C VAL A 60 -1.84 -13.97 -9.27
N SER A 61 -2.44 -14.84 -8.46
CA SER A 61 -2.43 -16.28 -8.68
C SER A 61 -3.26 -16.62 -9.92
N ILE A 62 -2.62 -16.51 -11.09
CA ILE A 62 -2.99 -17.30 -12.26
C ILE A 62 -2.93 -18.76 -11.82
N LYS A 63 -4.09 -19.36 -11.52
CA LYS A 63 -4.40 -20.80 -11.65
C LYS A 63 -3.39 -21.83 -11.12
N HIS A 64 -2.48 -21.51 -10.20
CA HIS A 64 -1.64 -22.53 -9.56
C HIS A 64 -2.24 -22.94 -8.22
N LYS A 65 -3.12 -23.93 -8.29
CA LYS A 65 -3.55 -24.73 -7.14
C LYS A 65 -2.31 -25.29 -6.44
N GLY A 66 -2.02 -24.85 -5.22
CA GLY A 66 -1.30 -25.71 -4.26
C GLY A 66 -0.14 -25.15 -3.46
N HIS A 67 0.33 -23.91 -3.66
CA HIS A 67 1.46 -23.41 -2.87
C HIS A 67 1.05 -22.30 -1.90
N LYS A 68 0.92 -22.70 -0.63
CA LYS A 68 0.80 -21.83 0.54
C LYS A 68 2.04 -20.93 0.57
N TRP A 69 1.84 -19.62 0.57
CA TRP A 69 2.91 -18.61 0.65
C TRP A 69 3.78 -18.89 1.89
N THR A 70 5.05 -19.23 1.67
CA THR A 70 5.98 -19.59 2.75
C THR A 70 6.49 -18.34 3.46
N LEU A 71 6.70 -18.42 4.78
CA LEU A 71 7.34 -17.40 5.65
C LEU A 71 8.65 -16.79 5.10
N SER A 72 9.28 -17.45 4.11
CA SER A 72 10.44 -16.94 3.37
C SER A 72 10.12 -15.69 2.53
N CYS A 73 8.95 -15.65 1.88
CA CYS A 73 8.50 -14.49 1.11
C CYS A 73 8.25 -13.28 2.01
N GLU A 74 7.73 -13.51 3.23
CA GLU A 74 7.47 -12.48 4.23
C GLU A 74 8.74 -11.75 4.71
N ARG A 75 9.84 -12.51 4.90
CA ARG A 75 11.15 -11.95 5.27
C ARG A 75 11.79 -11.16 4.12
N ASN A 76 11.74 -11.69 2.90
CA ASN A 76 12.29 -11.01 1.74
C ASN A 76 11.55 -9.70 1.43
N MET A 77 10.23 -9.66 1.64
CA MET A 77 9.41 -8.48 1.39
C MET A 77 9.73 -7.31 2.34
N LYS A 78 10.05 -7.60 3.61
CA LYS A 78 10.55 -6.59 4.58
C LYS A 78 11.91 -6.02 4.17
N LEU A 79 12.77 -6.83 3.56
CA LEU A 79 14.06 -6.39 3.01
C LEU A 79 13.88 -5.52 1.75
N TYR A 80 12.97 -5.89 0.84
CA TYR A 80 12.68 -5.11 -0.36
C TYR A 80 12.00 -3.76 -0.08
N GLY A 81 11.13 -3.67 0.94
CA GLY A 81 10.49 -2.41 1.32
C GLY A 81 11.49 -1.34 1.76
N LYS A 82 12.44 -1.70 2.64
CA LYS A 82 13.45 -0.75 3.14
C LYS A 82 14.42 -0.26 2.06
N SER A 83 14.69 -1.05 1.02
CA SER A 83 15.68 -0.72 -0.01
C SER A 83 15.21 0.34 -1.03
N ARG A 84 13.90 0.53 -1.24
CA ARG A 84 13.38 1.27 -2.41
C ARG A 84 12.54 2.51 -2.12
N LYS A 85 12.62 3.09 -0.92
CA LYS A 85 11.73 4.19 -0.47
C LYS A 85 10.24 3.81 -0.63
N THR A 86 9.90 2.55 -0.36
CA THR A 86 8.53 2.03 -0.46
C THR A 86 8.16 1.28 0.80
N SER A 87 7.06 1.65 1.42
CA SER A 87 6.54 0.89 2.56
C SER A 87 5.58 -0.17 2.06
N ILE A 88 5.64 -1.37 2.65
CA ILE A 88 4.81 -2.50 2.25
C ILE A 88 4.12 -3.04 3.51
N VAL A 89 2.80 -3.16 3.45
CA VAL A 89 1.95 -3.73 4.50
C VAL A 89 1.16 -4.88 3.91
N MET A 90 0.99 -5.95 4.68
CA MET A 90 0.20 -7.11 4.29
C MET A 90 -0.95 -7.29 5.25
N GLU A 91 -2.15 -7.51 4.69
CA GLU A 91 -3.38 -7.77 5.42
C GLU A 91 -4.07 -8.99 4.79
N GLY A 92 -3.86 -10.17 5.36
CA GLY A 92 -4.35 -11.42 4.79
C GLY A 92 -3.80 -11.67 3.39
N ASN A 93 -4.68 -11.67 2.38
CA ASN A 93 -4.32 -11.85 0.96
C ASN A 93 -4.10 -10.52 0.22
N LEU A 94 -4.21 -9.39 0.90
CA LEU A 94 -3.99 -8.08 0.33
C LEU A 94 -2.57 -7.58 0.64
N ILE A 95 -1.90 -7.08 -0.40
CA ILE A 95 -0.62 -6.38 -0.29
C ILE A 95 -0.87 -4.92 -0.59
N HIS A 96 -0.56 -4.05 0.37
CA HIS A 96 -0.58 -2.61 0.20
C HIS A 96 0.86 -2.12 0.03
N ILE A 97 1.09 -1.32 -1.01
CA ILE A 97 2.40 -0.72 -1.31
C ILE A 97 2.22 0.78 -1.35
N LEU A 98 2.98 1.49 -0.51
CA LEU A 98 3.06 2.94 -0.46
C LEU A 98 4.39 3.41 -1.04
N GLY A 99 4.35 4.43 -1.89
CA GLY A 99 5.55 5.09 -2.41
C GLY A 99 5.28 5.84 -3.71
N LEU A 100 6.36 6.24 -4.38
CA LEU A 100 6.28 6.87 -5.70
C LEU A 100 5.72 5.90 -6.73
N LYS A 101 4.99 6.42 -7.73
CA LYS A 101 4.41 5.62 -8.82
C LYS A 101 5.41 4.65 -9.47
N TRP A 102 6.64 5.10 -9.75
CA TRP A 102 7.69 4.26 -10.33
C TRP A 102 8.15 3.16 -9.35
N SER A 103 8.36 3.51 -8.07
CA SER A 103 8.81 2.57 -7.05
C SER A 103 7.76 1.50 -6.77
N ILE A 104 6.47 1.89 -6.74
CA ILE A 104 5.34 0.97 -6.64
C ILE A 104 5.37 0.00 -7.82
N GLN A 105 5.47 0.50 -9.06
CA GLN A 105 5.47 -0.36 -10.24
C GLN A 105 6.63 -1.36 -10.20
N ASN A 106 7.81 -0.94 -9.74
CA ASN A 106 8.95 -1.82 -9.58
C ASN A 106 8.78 -2.83 -8.45
N ALA A 107 8.20 -2.44 -7.31
CA ALA A 107 7.87 -3.36 -6.25
C ALA A 107 6.89 -4.44 -6.76
N ILE A 108 5.89 -4.06 -7.55
CA ILE A 108 4.94 -4.99 -8.16
C ILE A 108 5.63 -5.96 -9.11
N THR A 109 6.47 -5.45 -10.01
CA THR A 109 7.23 -6.27 -10.95
C THR A 109 8.15 -7.25 -10.21
N SER A 110 8.76 -6.83 -9.09
CA SER A 110 9.59 -7.71 -8.24
C SER A 110 8.79 -8.71 -7.41
N LEU A 111 7.54 -8.39 -7.03
CA LEU A 111 6.67 -9.28 -6.28
C LEU A 111 6.03 -10.36 -7.16
N ARG A 112 5.77 -10.10 -8.45
CA ARG A 112 5.15 -11.09 -9.35
C ARG A 112 5.91 -12.43 -9.40
N PRO A 113 7.24 -12.49 -9.58
CA PRO A 113 7.99 -13.76 -9.56
C PRO A 113 7.90 -14.48 -8.21
N LEU A 114 7.93 -13.73 -7.10
CA LEU A 114 7.81 -14.26 -5.75
C LEU A 114 6.42 -14.86 -5.50
N CYS A 115 5.37 -14.23 -6.03
CA CYS A 115 4.00 -14.75 -5.98
C CYS A 115 3.78 -15.98 -6.88
N LEU A 116 4.54 -16.11 -7.98
CA LEU A 116 4.42 -17.18 -8.96
C LEU A 116 5.30 -18.41 -8.65
N GLY A 117 5.96 -18.44 -7.49
CA GLY A 117 6.77 -19.60 -7.07
C GLY A 117 8.20 -19.63 -7.63
N CYS A 118 8.66 -18.55 -8.26
CA CYS A 118 10.07 -18.40 -8.62
C CYS A 118 10.90 -17.96 -7.40
N CYS A 119 10.92 -18.80 -6.35
CA CYS A 119 12.05 -18.82 -5.44
C CYS A 119 13.16 -19.57 -6.19
N VAL A 120 13.99 -18.83 -6.91
CA VAL A 120 15.23 -19.39 -7.48
C VAL A 120 16.08 -19.81 -6.28
N ASN A 121 16.32 -21.12 -6.16
CA ASN A 121 17.34 -21.70 -5.28
C ASN A 121 18.73 -21.17 -5.64
#